data_AF-A0A4Y7QPX4-F1
#
_entry.id   AF-A0A4Y7QPX4-F1
#
_cell.length_a   1.000
_cell.length_b   1.000
_cell.length_c   1.000
_cell.angle_alpha   90.00
_cell.angle_beta   90.00
_cell.angle_gamma   90.00
#
_symmetry.space_group_name_H-M   'P 1'
#
loop_
_entity.id
_entity.type
_entity.pdbx_description
1 polymer ?
#
loop_
_entity_poly.entity_id
_entity_poly.type
_entity_poly.pdbx_seq_one_letter_code
_entity_poly.pdbx_strand_id
1 'polypeptide(L)'
;MELKSEMHTPKIVADLLGVTPDLLKVWSNEFNIQTERSQGGHRRYSKENIEELKAIKEKIQAQKWSYDQVRAWRNGELDSFVSKEEKSELEKKLNEVLENQQLQNQFNQALVQKLQEITNELVTTKEYLVNTEKKLSEVEGKNSELEVFIEKKLEKRDQLLLENIRDMQKQNQKQKRKGFFGLFKN
;
A
#
# COMPACT_ATOMS: atom_id res chain seq x y z
N MET A 1 -50.06 -32.18 35.05
CA MET A 1 -49.02 -33.19 34.82
C MET A 1 -47.92 -32.94 35.83
N GLU A 2 -47.91 -33.74 36.90
CA GLU A 2 -46.92 -33.64 37.96
C GLU A 2 -45.56 -34.07 37.42
N LEU A 3 -44.62 -33.14 37.32
CA LEU A 3 -43.22 -33.45 37.09
C LEU A 3 -42.75 -34.25 38.30
N LYS A 4 -42.65 -35.57 38.15
CA LYS A 4 -41.90 -36.39 39.10
C LYS A 4 -40.51 -35.76 39.19
N SER A 5 -40.21 -35.17 40.34
CA SER A 5 -38.87 -34.83 40.76
C SER A 5 -38.08 -36.13 40.90
N GLU A 6 -37.62 -36.67 39.77
CA GLU A 6 -36.73 -37.82 39.72
C GLU A 6 -35.39 -37.41 40.33
N MET A 7 -35.30 -37.64 41.63
CA MET A 7 -34.09 -37.42 42.41
C MET A 7 -33.13 -38.57 42.14
N HIS A 8 -32.05 -38.29 41.44
CA HIS A 8 -31.08 -39.31 41.06
C HIS A 8 -30.07 -39.59 42.18
N THR A 9 -29.70 -40.85 42.34
CA THR A 9 -28.65 -41.24 43.27
C THR A 9 -27.27 -40.85 42.73
N PRO A 10 -26.26 -40.63 43.59
CA PRO A 10 -24.91 -40.25 43.15
C PRO A 10 -24.29 -41.23 42.15
N LYS A 11 -24.63 -42.51 42.25
CA LYS A 11 -24.15 -43.55 41.33
C LYS A 11 -24.71 -43.37 39.92
N ILE A 12 -26.03 -43.14 39.82
CA ILE A 12 -26.70 -42.90 38.53
C ILE A 12 -26.15 -41.63 37.86
N VAL A 13 -25.95 -40.56 38.64
CA VAL A 13 -25.41 -39.30 38.11
C VAL A 13 -23.95 -39.43 37.67
N ALA A 14 -23.14 -40.18 38.42
CA ALA A 14 -21.76 -40.48 38.07
C ALA A 14 -21.67 -41.25 36.73
N ASP A 15 -22.54 -42.25 36.56
CA ASP A 15 -22.64 -43.04 35.32
C ASP A 15 -23.11 -42.17 34.13
N LEU A 16 -24.12 -41.30 34.34
CA LEU A 16 -24.62 -40.38 33.32
C LEU A 16 -23.57 -39.35 32.87
N LEU A 17 -22.79 -38.83 33.81
CA LEU A 17 -21.75 -37.85 33.55
C LEU A 17 -20.41 -38.50 33.19
N GLY A 18 -20.28 -39.83 33.22
CA GLY A 18 -19.02 -40.53 32.96
C GLY A 18 -17.87 -40.10 33.88
N VAL A 19 -18.17 -39.82 35.15
CA VAL A 19 -17.19 -39.44 36.19
C VAL A 19 -17.25 -40.43 37.35
N THR A 20 -16.18 -40.54 38.14
CA THR A 20 -16.23 -41.39 39.32
C THR A 20 -17.16 -40.80 40.39
N PRO A 21 -17.88 -41.62 41.17
CA PRO A 21 -18.72 -41.14 42.28
C PRO A 21 -17.96 -40.28 43.30
N ASP A 22 -16.65 -40.47 43.44
CA ASP A 22 -15.82 -39.64 44.31
C ASP A 22 -15.49 -38.28 43.70
N LEU A 23 -15.21 -38.20 42.40
CA LEU A 23 -15.03 -36.93 41.71
C LEU A 23 -16.33 -36.11 41.72
N LEU A 24 -17.48 -36.78 41.59
CA LEU A 24 -18.79 -36.16 41.72
C LEU A 24 -19.00 -35.54 43.11
N LYS A 25 -18.56 -36.22 44.19
CA LYS A 25 -18.61 -35.66 45.55
C LYS A 25 -17.69 -34.44 45.69
N VAL A 26 -16.49 -34.50 45.11
CA VAL A 26 -15.54 -33.38 45.13
C VAL A 26 -16.15 -32.17 44.44
N TRP A 27 -16.66 -32.31 43.22
CA TRP A 27 -17.31 -31.20 42.51
C TRP A 27 -18.54 -30.67 43.24
N SER A 28 -19.35 -31.54 43.84
CA SER A 28 -20.53 -31.11 44.59
C SER A 28 -20.17 -30.27 45.81
N ASN A 29 -19.03 -30.55 46.46
CA ASN A 29 -18.54 -29.75 47.59
C ASN A 29 -17.83 -28.48 47.08
N GLU A 30 -16.94 -28.61 46.10
CA GLU A 30 -16.11 -27.53 45.56
C GLU A 30 -16.95 -26.41 44.93
N PHE A 31 -17.99 -26.81 44.21
CA PHE A 31 -18.94 -25.90 43.57
C PHE A 31 -20.24 -25.77 44.36
N ASN A 32 -20.29 -26.16 45.63
CA ASN A 32 -21.46 -25.98 46.51
C ASN A 32 -22.82 -26.25 45.81
N ILE A 33 -22.95 -27.42 45.18
CA ILE A 33 -24.15 -27.80 44.42
C ILE A 33 -25.27 -28.12 45.41
N GLN A 34 -26.43 -27.47 45.26
CA GLN A 34 -27.56 -27.62 46.16
C GLN A 34 -28.22 -29.00 45.97
N THR A 35 -27.90 -29.95 46.84
CA THR A 35 -28.43 -31.32 46.78
C THR A 35 -29.38 -31.59 47.93
N GLU A 36 -30.50 -32.25 47.64
CA GLU A 36 -31.38 -32.76 48.69
C GLU A 36 -30.72 -33.97 49.36
N ARG A 37 -31.04 -34.19 50.64
CA ARG A 37 -30.57 -35.36 51.38
C ARG A 37 -31.73 -36.29 51.65
N SER A 38 -31.54 -37.60 51.45
CA SER A 38 -32.48 -38.60 51.93
C SER A 38 -32.50 -38.66 53.45
N GLN A 39 -33.47 -39.35 54.05
CA GLN A 39 -33.53 -39.56 55.50
C GLN A 39 -32.27 -40.26 56.08
N GLY A 40 -31.49 -40.95 55.24
CA GLY A 40 -30.19 -41.55 55.59
C GLY A 40 -28.98 -40.65 55.31
N GLY A 41 -29.18 -39.36 55.02
CA GLY A 41 -28.10 -38.40 54.77
C GLY A 41 -27.42 -38.51 53.40
N HIS A 42 -27.91 -39.38 52.50
CA HIS A 42 -27.33 -39.52 51.16
C HIS A 42 -27.81 -38.42 50.22
N ARG A 43 -26.88 -37.83 49.46
CA ARG A 43 -27.19 -36.80 48.45
C ARG A 43 -28.13 -37.34 47.37
N ARG A 44 -28.99 -36.46 46.88
CA ARG A 44 -29.92 -36.64 45.77
C ARG A 44 -29.79 -35.44 44.84
N TYR A 45 -29.63 -35.72 43.56
CA TYR A 45 -29.42 -34.70 42.54
C TYR A 45 -30.70 -34.52 41.73
N SER A 46 -31.15 -33.27 41.63
CA SER A 46 -32.22 -32.88 40.70
C SER A 46 -31.68 -32.87 39.26
N LYS A 47 -32.58 -32.71 38.29
CA LYS A 47 -32.21 -32.51 36.89
C LYS A 47 -31.34 -31.26 36.69
N GLU A 48 -31.66 -30.17 37.39
CA GLU A 48 -30.89 -28.92 37.35
C GLU A 48 -29.44 -29.13 37.82
N ASN A 49 -29.25 -29.90 38.90
CA ASN A 49 -27.91 -30.23 39.40
C ASN A 49 -27.08 -31.01 38.36
N ILE A 50 -27.74 -31.91 37.60
CA ILE A 50 -27.06 -32.68 36.55
C ILE A 50 -26.65 -31.77 35.40
N GLU A 51 -27.47 -30.81 35.03
CA GLU A 51 -27.17 -29.82 33.98
C GLU A 51 -26.01 -28.90 34.41
N GLU A 52 -25.99 -28.40 35.66
CA GLU A 52 -24.87 -27.63 36.21
C GLU A 52 -23.56 -28.43 36.20
N LEU A 53 -23.60 -29.68 36.68
CA LEU A 53 -22.42 -30.54 36.71
C LEU A 53 -21.93 -30.92 35.30
N LYS A 54 -22.84 -31.02 34.33
CA LYS A 54 -22.49 -31.23 32.92
C LYS A 54 -21.77 -30.01 32.35
N ALA A 55 -22.26 -28.80 32.63
CA ALA A 55 -21.60 -27.56 32.21
C ALA A 55 -20.20 -27.43 32.83
N ILE A 56 -20.08 -27.71 34.13
CA ILE A 56 -18.79 -27.73 34.86
C ILE A 56 -17.83 -28.75 34.22
N LYS A 57 -18.30 -29.96 33.92
CA LYS A 57 -17.50 -30.99 33.26
C LYS A 57 -16.97 -30.49 31.91
N GLU A 58 -17.83 -29.88 31.09
CA GLU A 58 -17.47 -29.39 29.77
C GLU A 58 -16.39 -28.29 29.87
N LYS A 59 -16.51 -27.37 30.84
CA LYS A 59 -15.50 -26.35 31.09
C LYS A 59 -14.14 -26.92 31.53
N ILE A 60 -14.15 -27.90 32.42
CA ILE A 60 -12.91 -28.52 32.91
C ILE A 60 -12.25 -29.39 31.83
N GLN A 61 -13.03 -30.21 31.12
CA GLN A 61 -12.48 -31.20 30.19
C GLN A 61 -12.27 -30.67 28.77
N ALA A 62 -13.21 -29.87 28.23
CA ALA A 62 -13.09 -29.34 26.87
C ALA A 62 -12.27 -28.05 26.83
N GLN A 63 -12.45 -27.17 27.82
CA GLN A 63 -11.78 -25.86 27.86
C GLN A 63 -10.53 -25.85 28.77
N LYS A 64 -10.23 -26.97 29.44
CA LYS A 64 -9.08 -27.13 30.36
C LYS A 64 -9.04 -26.07 31.48
N TRP A 65 -10.21 -25.64 31.93
CA TRP A 65 -10.30 -24.64 33.01
C TRP A 65 -9.86 -25.22 34.36
N SER A 66 -9.21 -24.41 35.19
CA SER A 66 -8.93 -24.71 36.59
C SER A 66 -10.22 -24.62 37.43
N TYR A 67 -10.23 -25.25 38.61
CA TYR A 67 -11.37 -25.17 39.52
C TYR A 67 -11.70 -23.73 39.95
N ASP A 68 -10.69 -22.88 40.10
CA ASP A 68 -10.87 -21.45 40.38
C ASP A 68 -11.56 -20.71 39.22
N GLN A 69 -11.21 -21.04 37.98
CA GLN A 69 -11.83 -20.43 36.80
C GLN A 69 -13.30 -20.82 36.67
N VAL A 70 -13.64 -22.07 36.98
CA VAL A 70 -15.03 -22.54 37.00
C VAL A 70 -15.82 -21.86 38.13
N ARG A 71 -15.20 -21.62 39.30
CA ARG A 71 -15.82 -20.85 40.40
C ARG A 71 -16.11 -19.40 40.00
N ALA A 72 -15.13 -18.70 39.43
CA ALA A 72 -15.28 -17.32 38.96
C ALA A 72 -16.37 -17.20 37.88
N TRP A 73 -16.40 -18.13 36.92
CA TRP A 73 -17.46 -18.19 35.91
C TRP A 73 -18.86 -18.38 36.53
N ARG A 74 -18.99 -19.29 37.50
CA ARG A 74 -20.28 -19.55 38.18
C ARG A 74 -20.75 -18.33 38.99
N ASN A 75 -19.82 -17.53 39.49
CA ASN A 75 -20.10 -16.30 40.22
C ASN A 75 -20.33 -15.08 39.30
N GLY A 76 -20.19 -15.23 37.97
CA GLY A 76 -20.37 -14.15 36.99
C GLY A 76 -19.14 -13.25 36.81
N GLU A 77 -17.99 -13.61 37.38
CA GLU A 77 -16.73 -12.87 37.28
C GLU A 77 -15.93 -13.29 36.04
N LEU A 78 -16.47 -12.99 34.85
CA LEU A 78 -15.88 -13.43 33.58
C LEU A 78 -14.66 -12.61 33.11
N ASP A 79 -14.40 -11.45 33.71
CA ASP A 79 -13.42 -10.48 33.19
C ASP A 79 -11.95 -10.77 33.58
N SER A 80 -11.69 -11.81 34.38
CA SER A 80 -10.37 -12.06 34.95
C SER A 80 -9.53 -13.09 34.18
N PHE A 81 -9.95 -13.48 32.97
CA PHE A 81 -9.40 -14.64 32.24
C PHE A 81 -8.31 -14.38 31.22
N VAL A 82 -7.85 -13.13 31.04
CA VAL A 82 -6.60 -12.92 30.29
C VAL A 82 -5.48 -12.82 31.33
N SER A 83 -4.51 -13.73 31.25
CA SER A 83 -3.32 -13.67 32.09
C SER A 83 -2.69 -12.27 31.95
N LYS A 84 -2.22 -11.70 33.06
CA LYS A 84 -1.67 -10.33 33.06
C LYS A 84 -0.48 -10.23 32.09
N GLU A 85 0.20 -11.36 31.89
CA GLU A 85 1.26 -11.60 30.93
C GLU A 85 0.78 -11.49 29.48
N GLU A 86 -0.33 -12.13 29.11
CA GLU A 86 -0.91 -12.03 27.76
C GLU A 86 -1.37 -10.60 27.43
N LYS A 87 -1.97 -9.88 28.39
CA LYS A 87 -2.32 -8.46 28.18
C LYS A 87 -1.09 -7.61 27.92
N SER A 88 -0.02 -7.82 28.70
CA SER A 88 1.26 -7.11 28.54
C SER A 88 1.93 -7.39 27.19
N GLU A 89 1.92 -8.63 26.72
CA GLU A 89 2.45 -8.98 25.40
C GLU A 89 1.63 -8.36 24.26
N LEU A 90 0.30 -8.35 24.38
CA LEU A 90 -0.57 -7.72 23.40
C LEU A 90 -0.38 -6.20 23.35
N GLU A 91 -0.20 -5.55 24.49
CA GLU A 91 0.11 -4.11 24.58
C GLU A 91 1.45 -3.77 23.91
N LYS A 92 2.48 -4.60 24.11
CA LYS A 92 3.78 -4.44 23.44
C LYS A 92 3.64 -4.55 21.92
N LYS A 93 2.95 -5.59 21.43
CA LYS A 93 2.71 -5.78 20.00
C LYS A 93 1.90 -4.63 19.40
N LEU A 94 0.93 -4.10 20.15
CA LEU A 94 0.15 -2.95 19.71
C LEU A 94 1.03 -1.69 19.57
N ASN A 95 1.92 -1.44 20.53
CA ASN A 95 2.86 -0.34 20.46
C ASN A 95 3.84 -0.49 19.29
N GLU A 96 4.39 -1.69 19.07
CA GLU A 96 5.26 -1.97 17.92
C GLU A 96 4.54 -1.73 16.59
N VAL A 97 3.29 -2.17 16.46
CA VAL A 97 2.47 -1.92 15.26
C VAL A 97 2.23 -0.42 15.06
N LEU A 98 1.94 0.31 16.13
CA LEU A 98 1.72 1.75 16.08
C LEU A 98 2.99 2.50 15.65
N GLU A 99 4.14 2.15 16.22
CA GLU A 99 5.44 2.72 15.84
C GLU A 99 5.77 2.43 14.37
N ASN A 100 5.57 1.19 13.92
CA ASN A 100 5.78 0.82 12.52
C ASN A 100 4.85 1.59 11.57
N GLN A 101 3.59 1.79 11.94
CA GLN A 101 2.65 2.61 11.16
C GLN A 101 3.09 4.07 11.09
N GLN A 102 3.57 4.64 12.20
CA GLN A 102 4.10 6.01 12.22
C GLN A 102 5.32 6.15 11.31
N LEU A 103 6.27 5.21 11.40
CA LEU A 103 7.47 5.20 10.56
C LEU A 103 7.10 5.07 9.07
N GLN A 104 6.15 4.20 8.74
CA GLN A 104 5.67 4.02 7.38
C GLN A 104 4.99 5.30 6.84
N ASN A 105 4.21 5.98 7.67
CA ASN A 105 3.57 7.24 7.29
C ASN A 105 4.62 8.35 7.05
N GLN A 106 5.64 8.44 7.90
CA GLN A 106 6.75 9.38 7.69
C GLN A 106 7.52 9.07 6.41
N PHE A 107 7.80 7.80 6.14
CA PHE A 107 8.43 7.37 4.89
C PHE A 107 7.59 7.75 3.67
N ASN A 108 6.29 7.46 3.69
CA ASN A 108 5.39 7.82 2.60
C ASN A 108 5.33 9.33 2.37
N GLN A 109 5.35 10.14 3.44
CA GLN A 109 5.41 11.60 3.33
C GLN A 109 6.71 12.08 2.67
N ALA A 110 7.85 11.54 3.10
CA ALA A 110 9.16 11.87 2.51
C ALA A 110 9.22 11.46 1.03
N LEU A 111 8.66 10.30 0.68
CA LEU A 111 8.58 9.82 -0.70
C LEU A 111 7.73 10.77 -1.56
N VAL A 112 6.55 11.17 -1.09
CA VAL A 112 5.68 12.13 -1.79
C VAL A 112 6.39 13.46 -2.01
N GLN A 113 7.10 13.98 -1.00
CA GLN A 113 7.89 15.21 -1.15
C GLN A 113 8.96 15.07 -2.23
N LYS A 114 9.72 13.96 -2.23
CA LYS A 114 10.76 13.73 -3.24
C LYS A 114 10.20 13.56 -4.64
N LEU A 115 9.05 12.89 -4.79
CA LEU A 115 8.36 12.78 -6.07
C LEU A 115 7.87 14.15 -6.57
N GLN A 116 7.38 15.01 -5.67
CA GLN A 116 6.97 16.37 -6.03
C GLN A 116 8.17 17.24 -6.46
N GLU A 117 9.30 17.16 -5.75
CA GLU A 117 10.54 17.85 -6.13
C GLU A 117 10.99 17.46 -7.55
N ILE A 118 11.11 16.16 -7.82
CA ILE A 118 11.49 15.65 -9.14
C ILE A 118 10.49 16.09 -10.22
N THR A 119 9.19 16.05 -9.92
CA THR A 119 8.15 16.48 -10.86
C THR A 119 8.30 17.96 -11.20
N ASN A 120 8.57 18.81 -10.21
CA ASN A 120 8.77 20.23 -10.42
C ASN A 120 10.03 20.49 -11.28
N GLU A 121 11.15 19.82 -10.98
CA GLU A 121 12.36 19.90 -11.80
C GLU A 121 12.11 19.46 -13.24
N LEU A 122 11.34 18.38 -13.44
CA LEU A 122 10.98 17.89 -14.77
C LEU A 122 10.11 18.88 -15.55
N VAL A 123 9.16 19.55 -14.88
CA VAL A 123 8.36 20.61 -15.49
C VAL A 123 9.27 21.77 -15.92
N THR A 124 10.15 22.25 -15.04
CA THR A 124 11.05 23.37 -15.38
C THR A 124 11.99 23.03 -16.53
N THR A 125 12.59 21.84 -16.53
CA THR A 125 13.48 21.40 -17.61
C THR A 125 12.74 21.28 -18.94
N LYS A 126 11.50 20.78 -18.92
CA LYS A 126 10.64 20.75 -20.11
C LYS A 126 10.35 22.14 -20.65
N GLU A 127 10.04 23.12 -19.79
CA GLU A 127 9.82 24.51 -20.20
C GLU A 127 11.09 25.13 -20.82
N TYR A 128 12.26 24.89 -20.24
CA TYR A 128 13.53 25.31 -20.81
C TYR A 128 13.76 24.69 -22.19
N LEU A 129 13.51 23.38 -22.34
CA LEU A 129 13.68 22.68 -23.61
C LEU A 129 12.77 23.27 -24.70
N VAL A 130 11.49 23.47 -24.41
CA VAL A 130 10.53 24.08 -25.36
C VAL A 130 11.00 25.48 -25.78
N ASN A 131 11.50 26.29 -24.85
CA ASN A 131 12.04 27.61 -25.17
C ASN A 131 13.31 27.53 -26.02
N THR A 132 14.19 26.56 -25.78
CA THR A 132 15.38 26.35 -26.60
C THR A 132 15.05 25.86 -28.00
N GLU A 133 14.09 24.94 -28.14
CA GLU A 133 13.59 24.47 -29.44
C GLU A 133 13.01 25.62 -30.26
N LYS A 134 12.23 26.50 -29.63
CA LYS A 134 11.70 27.70 -30.30
C LYS A 134 12.83 28.60 -30.82
N LYS A 135 13.83 28.90 -29.98
CA LYS A 135 15.00 29.70 -30.38
C LYS A 135 15.78 29.05 -31.51
N LEU A 136 15.93 27.71 -31.47
CA LEU A 136 16.61 26.96 -32.52
C LEU A 136 15.87 27.09 -33.86
N SER A 137 14.55 26.89 -33.85
CA SER A 137 13.72 27.06 -35.06
C SER A 137 13.79 28.48 -35.64
N GLU A 138 13.83 29.51 -34.78
CA GLU A 138 14.03 30.90 -35.24
C GLU A 138 15.40 31.12 -35.88
N VAL A 139 16.46 30.49 -35.35
CA VAL A 139 17.82 30.57 -35.92
C VAL A 139 17.90 29.80 -37.23
N GLU A 140 17.32 28.60 -37.31
CA GLU A 140 17.25 27.80 -38.54
C GLU A 140 16.53 28.55 -39.66
N GLY A 141 15.41 29.22 -39.35
CA GLY A 141 14.70 30.08 -40.31
C GLY A 141 15.57 31.23 -40.83
N LYS A 142 16.25 31.97 -39.94
CA LYS A 142 17.17 33.05 -40.33
C LYS A 142 18.34 32.56 -41.17
N ASN A 143 18.89 31.39 -40.85
CA ASN A 143 19.96 30.78 -41.65
C ASN A 143 19.48 30.44 -43.05
N SER A 144 18.29 29.85 -43.20
CA SER A 144 17.71 29.57 -44.52
C SER A 144 17.48 30.84 -45.33
N GLU A 145 16.99 31.92 -44.71
CA GLU A 145 16.86 33.22 -45.37
C GLU A 145 18.21 33.79 -45.83
N LEU A 146 19.26 33.64 -45.00
CA LEU A 146 20.62 34.08 -45.34
C LEU A 146 21.21 33.26 -46.48
N GLU A 147 21.02 31.95 -46.52
CA GLU A 147 21.46 31.07 -47.61
C GLU A 147 20.84 31.53 -48.95
N VAL A 148 19.52 31.73 -48.98
CA VAL A 148 18.81 32.24 -50.16
C VAL A 148 19.30 33.63 -50.57
N PHE A 149 19.60 34.49 -49.59
CA PHE A 149 20.13 35.84 -49.87
C PHE A 149 21.52 35.78 -50.50
N ILE A 150 22.42 34.94 -49.98
CA ILE A 150 23.77 34.75 -50.51
C ILE A 150 23.70 34.20 -51.93
N GLU A 151 22.88 33.17 -52.17
CA GLU A 151 22.72 32.58 -53.49
C GLU A 151 22.26 33.63 -54.53
N LYS A 152 21.23 34.42 -54.21
CA LYS A 152 20.78 35.53 -55.07
C LYS A 152 21.86 36.59 -55.32
N LYS A 153 22.73 36.87 -54.34
CA LYS A 153 23.83 37.82 -54.51
C LYS A 153 24.93 37.25 -55.41
N LEU A 154 25.24 35.97 -55.28
CA LEU A 154 26.20 35.27 -56.14
C LEU A 154 25.69 35.21 -57.58
N GLU A 155 24.44 34.83 -57.81
CA GLU A 155 23.83 34.84 -59.15
C GLU A 155 23.92 36.21 -59.83
N LYS A 156 23.56 37.28 -59.11
CA LYS A 156 23.66 38.65 -59.64
C LYS A 156 25.10 39.04 -59.99
N ARG A 157 26.06 38.68 -59.15
CA ARG A 157 27.48 38.93 -59.40
C ARG A 157 27.92 38.20 -60.68
N ASP A 158 27.54 36.94 -60.83
CA ASP A 158 27.93 36.12 -61.96
C ASP A 158 27.28 36.61 -63.27
N GLN A 159 26.02 37.07 -63.22
CA GLN A 159 25.36 37.75 -64.34
C GLN A 159 26.11 39.01 -64.78
N LEU A 160 26.46 39.90 -63.85
CA LEU A 160 27.21 41.13 -64.14
C LEU A 160 28.61 40.82 -64.70
N LEU A 161 29.25 39.77 -64.21
CA LEU A 161 30.57 39.35 -64.69
C LEU A 161 30.50 38.86 -66.15
N LEU A 162 29.49 38.04 -66.48
CA LEU A 162 29.25 37.58 -67.85
C LEU A 162 28.92 38.73 -68.80
N GLU A 163 28.14 39.71 -68.36
CA GLU A 163 27.81 40.90 -69.15
C GLU A 163 29.06 41.75 -69.44
N ASN A 164 29.88 42.01 -68.41
CA ASN A 164 31.15 42.73 -68.55
C ASN A 164 32.12 42.00 -69.51
N ILE A 165 32.26 40.68 -69.40
CA ILE A 165 33.10 39.88 -70.31
C ILE A 165 32.58 40.02 -71.75
N ARG A 166 31.26 39.91 -71.96
CA ARG A 166 30.64 40.03 -73.28
C ARG A 166 30.88 41.41 -73.90
N ASP A 167 30.79 42.47 -73.10
CA ASP A 167 31.00 43.83 -73.59
C ASP A 167 32.48 44.13 -73.89
N MET A 168 33.41 43.63 -73.07
CA MET A 168 34.84 43.66 -73.38
C MET A 168 35.15 42.95 -74.70
N GLN A 169 34.58 41.76 -74.93
CA GLN A 169 34.76 41.03 -76.18
C GLN A 169 34.23 41.81 -77.40
N LYS A 170 33.05 42.43 -77.28
CA LYS A 170 32.48 43.29 -78.33
C LYS A 170 33.37 44.51 -78.61
N GLN A 171 33.90 45.17 -77.57
CA GLN A 171 34.80 46.32 -77.73
C GLN A 171 36.11 45.91 -78.42
N ASN A 172 36.72 44.79 -77.99
CA ASN A 172 37.94 44.27 -78.61
C ASN A 172 37.74 43.91 -80.09
N GLN A 173 36.59 43.33 -80.45
CA GLN A 173 36.25 43.07 -81.87
C GLN A 173 36.08 44.37 -82.67
N LYS A 174 35.44 45.39 -82.10
CA LYS A 174 35.29 46.72 -82.75
C LYS A 174 36.64 47.42 -82.93
N GLN A 175 37.53 47.35 -81.96
CA GLN A 175 38.90 47.90 -82.07
C GLN A 175 39.71 47.16 -83.14
N LYS A 176 39.66 45.82 -83.20
CA LYS A 176 40.30 45.03 -84.27
C LYS A 176 39.80 45.45 -85.66
N ARG A 177 38.49 45.67 -85.84
CA ARG A 177 37.93 46.17 -87.11
C ARG A 177 38.41 47.58 -87.45
N LYS A 178 38.46 48.52 -86.49
CA LYS A 178 38.96 49.89 -86.73
C LYS A 178 40.45 49.94 -87.08
N GLY A 179 41.30 49.13 -86.42
CA GLY A 179 42.72 49.02 -86.74
C GLY A 179 42.97 48.44 -88.14
N PHE A 180 42.11 47.51 -88.58
CA PHE A 180 42.18 46.94 -89.92
C PHE A 180 41.83 47.97 -91.02
N PHE A 181 40.83 48.84 -90.80
CA PHE A 181 40.47 49.90 -91.76
C PHE A 181 41.42 51.11 -91.75
N GLY A 182 42.20 51.32 -90.68
CA GLY A 182 43.21 52.38 -90.59
C GLY A 182 44.47 52.12 -91.44
N LEU A 183 44.73 50.86 -91.79
CA LEU A 183 45.84 50.46 -92.68
C LEU A 183 45.53 50.69 -94.18
N PHE A 184 44.28 51.01 -94.54
CA PHE A 184 43.84 51.19 -95.94
C PHE A 184 43.39 52.62 -96.28
N LYS A 185 43.67 53.61 -95.42
CA LYS A 185 43.48 55.04 -95.72
C LYS A 185 44.83 55.75 -95.77
N ASN A 186 45.40 55.79 -96.98
CA ASN A 186 46.22 56.91 -97.44
C ASN A 186 45.29 58.05 -97.89
#